data_AF-A0A512ATV0-F1
#
_entry.id   AF-A0A512ATV0-F1
#
_cell.length_a   1.000
_cell.length_b   1.000
_cell.length_c   1.000
_cell.angle_alpha   90.00
_cell.angle_beta   90.00
_cell.angle_gamma   90.00
#
_symmetry.space_group_name_H-M   'P 1'
#
loop_
_entity.id
_entity.type
_entity.pdbx_description
1 polymer ?
#
loop_
_entity_poly.entity_id
_entity_poly.type
_entity_poly.pdbx_seq_one_letter_code
_entity_poly.pdbx_strand_id
1 'polypeptide(L)'
;MKNTYCKRFFLFFLAGVLSLAACTQKEDAVMPQENCDTLAVVQYVPSCGLQLQLENSQVVVPLNASYTTGPANELVFKIKDFPVRVGQRIIVGYLKSDVELGATPCNVAGYGNNNLVEITCIAGIEQGT
;
A
#
# COMPACT_ATOMS: atom_id res chain seq x y z
N MET A 1 -3.45 -60.14 -10.69
CA MET A 1 -2.02 -59.85 -10.42
C MET A 1 -1.34 -59.51 -11.74
N LYS A 2 -0.60 -58.38 -11.79
CA LYS A 2 0.47 -57.97 -12.75
C LYS A 2 0.22 -58.28 -14.24
N ASN A 3 -0.22 -57.34 -15.08
CA ASN A 3 0.53 -56.21 -15.66
C ASN A 3 2.00 -56.50 -16.03
N THR A 4 2.32 -56.41 -17.33
CA THR A 4 3.33 -55.52 -17.96
C THR A 4 4.07 -56.21 -19.11
N TYR A 5 4.15 -55.55 -20.29
CA TYR A 5 5.30 -55.37 -21.21
C TYR A 5 4.75 -54.97 -22.59
N CYS A 6 4.56 -53.68 -22.88
CA CYS A 6 5.59 -52.71 -23.31
C CYS A 6 6.15 -53.02 -24.71
N LYS A 7 5.55 -52.43 -25.75
CA LYS A 7 6.32 -51.95 -26.91
C LYS A 7 5.60 -50.84 -27.71
N ARG A 8 6.04 -49.61 -27.42
CA ARG A 8 6.45 -48.58 -28.40
C ARG A 8 5.41 -48.09 -29.42
N PHE A 9 4.72 -47.02 -29.05
CA PHE A 9 4.49 -45.85 -29.90
C PHE A 9 4.49 -44.62 -28.98
N PHE A 10 5.68 -44.18 -28.54
CA PHE A 10 6.45 -43.09 -29.14
C PHE A 10 5.64 -41.77 -29.24
N LEU A 11 6.05 -40.84 -28.37
CA LEU A 11 5.90 -39.38 -28.40
C LEU A 11 4.52 -38.81 -28.04
N PHE A 12 4.36 -38.34 -26.79
CA PHE A 12 4.70 -36.98 -26.34
C PHE A 12 3.95 -35.89 -27.13
N PHE A 13 2.78 -35.50 -26.63
CA PHE A 13 2.48 -34.10 -26.33
C PHE A 13 1.34 -34.04 -25.31
N LEU A 14 1.74 -34.29 -24.07
CA LEU A 14 1.00 -34.02 -22.85
C LEU A 14 1.15 -32.51 -22.57
N ALA A 15 0.06 -31.74 -22.64
CA ALA A 15 -0.17 -30.53 -21.84
C ALA A 15 -1.47 -29.82 -22.29
N GLY A 16 -2.58 -30.54 -22.31
CA GLY A 16 -3.92 -29.94 -22.35
C GLY A 16 -4.32 -29.45 -20.95
N VAL A 17 -3.52 -28.58 -20.34
CA VAL A 17 -3.87 -27.86 -19.11
C VAL A 17 -3.19 -26.51 -19.18
N LEU A 18 -3.88 -25.51 -19.69
CA LEU A 18 -3.70 -24.14 -19.21
C LEU A 18 -5.01 -23.43 -19.48
N SER A 19 -6.02 -23.79 -18.69
CA SER A 19 -7.10 -22.86 -18.40
C SER A 19 -6.43 -21.61 -17.84
N LEU A 20 -6.23 -20.61 -18.70
CA LEU A 20 -5.89 -19.26 -18.27
C LEU A 20 -7.07 -18.82 -17.41
N ALA A 21 -6.97 -19.09 -16.10
CA ALA A 21 -7.59 -18.28 -15.09
C ALA A 21 -7.04 -16.87 -15.33
N ALA A 22 -7.73 -16.12 -16.17
CA ALA A 22 -7.61 -14.68 -16.19
C ALA A 22 -8.12 -14.22 -14.83
N CYS A 23 -7.24 -14.30 -13.83
CA CYS A 23 -7.32 -13.46 -12.66
C CYS A 23 -7.30 -12.03 -13.20
N THR A 24 -8.48 -11.48 -13.45
CA THR A 24 -8.70 -10.05 -13.33
C THR A 24 -8.19 -9.69 -11.95
N GLN A 25 -6.96 -9.18 -11.87
CA GLN A 25 -6.52 -8.44 -10.69
C GLN A 25 -7.43 -7.23 -10.66
N LYS A 26 -8.54 -7.39 -9.93
CA LYS A 26 -9.43 -6.32 -9.51
C LYS A 26 -8.52 -5.25 -8.92
N GLU A 27 -8.60 -4.04 -9.49
CA GLU A 27 -7.91 -2.85 -9.01
C GLU A 27 -7.88 -2.87 -7.48
N ASP A 28 -6.71 -2.60 -6.90
CA ASP A 28 -6.52 -2.36 -5.47
C ASP A 28 -7.38 -1.14 -5.09
N ALA A 29 -8.67 -1.41 -4.87
CA ALA A 29 -9.60 -0.46 -4.32
C ALA A 29 -9.21 -0.34 -2.86
N VAL A 30 -8.47 0.71 -2.53
CA VAL A 30 -8.32 1.19 -1.16
C VAL A 30 -9.73 1.37 -0.60
N MET A 31 -10.16 0.44 0.25
CA MET A 31 -11.46 0.49 0.88
C MET A 31 -11.40 1.52 2.01
N PRO A 32 -12.36 2.46 2.10
CA PRO A 32 -12.37 3.43 3.17
C PRO A 32 -12.49 2.72 4.53
N GLN A 33 -11.64 3.10 5.46
CA GLN A 33 -11.70 2.67 6.85
C GLN A 33 -11.94 3.90 7.71
N GLU A 34 -13.19 4.24 8.00
CA GLU A 34 -13.51 5.42 8.83
C GLU A 34 -13.21 5.20 10.31
N ASN A 35 -13.11 3.93 10.72
CA ASN A 35 -12.72 3.55 12.07
C ASN A 35 -11.21 3.74 12.24
N CYS A 36 -10.77 4.21 13.41
CA CYS A 36 -9.35 4.36 13.74
C CYS A 36 -8.79 2.98 14.14
N ASP A 37 -8.69 2.05 13.19
CA ASP A 37 -8.33 0.65 13.43
C ASP A 37 -7.30 0.08 12.44
N THR A 38 -6.96 0.79 11.35
CA THR A 38 -5.91 0.33 10.44
C THR A 38 -4.53 0.70 10.99
N LEU A 39 -3.68 -0.30 11.20
CA LEU A 39 -2.27 -0.05 11.51
C LEU A 39 -1.51 0.43 10.26
N ALA A 40 -0.70 1.47 10.44
CA ALA A 40 0.17 2.02 9.41
C ALA A 40 1.57 2.37 9.94
N VAL A 41 2.55 2.36 9.05
CA VAL A 41 3.92 2.83 9.29
C VAL A 41 4.17 4.10 8.49
N VAL A 42 4.63 5.14 9.17
CA VAL A 42 4.96 6.44 8.56
C VAL A 42 6.26 6.32 7.76
N GLN A 43 6.21 6.70 6.49
CA GLN A 43 7.35 6.72 5.57
C GLN A 43 7.51 8.11 4.96
N TYR A 44 8.73 8.45 4.57
CA TYR A 44 9.02 9.68 3.85
C TYR A 44 9.87 9.37 2.62
N VAL A 45 9.39 9.82 1.46
CA VAL A 45 10.09 9.71 0.19
C VAL A 45 10.33 11.13 -0.33
N PRO A 46 11.58 11.58 -0.54
CA PRO A 46 11.89 12.97 -0.89
C PRO A 46 11.16 13.50 -2.14
N SER A 47 10.90 12.63 -3.12
CA SER A 47 10.17 12.98 -4.34
C SER A 47 8.65 12.97 -4.17
N CYS A 48 8.14 12.55 -3.02
CA CYS A 48 6.76 12.08 -2.85
C CYS A 48 6.08 12.62 -1.59
N GLY A 49 6.88 13.10 -0.62
CA GLY A 49 6.39 13.51 0.69
C GLY A 49 6.17 12.33 1.63
N LEU A 50 5.27 12.53 2.59
CA LEU A 50 4.87 11.51 3.54
C LEU A 50 3.98 10.45 2.89
N GLN A 51 4.21 9.21 3.28
CA GLN A 51 3.42 8.06 2.87
C GLN A 51 3.10 7.21 4.10
N LEU A 52 2.04 6.43 4.01
CA LEU A 52 1.67 5.45 5.02
C LEU A 52 1.68 4.07 4.38
N GLN A 53 2.51 3.18 4.90
CA GLN A 53 2.41 1.76 4.58
C GLN A 53 1.44 1.10 5.53
N LEU A 54 0.29 0.70 5.02
CA LEU A 54 -0.75 -0.01 5.76
C LEU A 54 -0.33 -1.45 6.06
N GLU A 55 -0.94 -2.07 7.07
CA GLU A 55 -0.66 -3.46 7.46
C GLU A 55 -0.89 -4.48 6.33
N ASN A 56 -1.80 -4.19 5.40
CA ASN A 56 -2.06 -5.00 4.21
C ASN A 56 -1.02 -4.78 3.08
N SER A 57 0.09 -4.09 3.38
CA SER A 57 1.16 -3.70 2.44
C SER A 57 0.77 -2.67 1.38
N GLN A 58 -0.45 -2.11 1.41
CA GLN A 58 -0.81 -1.00 0.55
C GLN A 58 -0.11 0.28 1.03
N VAL A 59 0.38 1.07 0.07
CA VAL A 59 0.95 2.39 0.35
C VAL A 59 -0.08 3.44 -0.03
N VAL A 60 -0.43 4.30 0.92
CA VAL A 60 -1.35 5.42 0.73
C VAL A 60 -0.65 6.76 1.00
N VAL A 61 -1.10 7.79 0.31
CA VAL A 61 -0.54 9.14 0.41
C VAL A 61 -1.58 10.05 1.06
N PRO A 62 -1.35 10.49 2.31
CA PRO A 62 -2.26 11.38 3.03
C PRO A 62 -2.29 12.79 2.42
N LEU A 63 -3.45 13.25 1.96
CA LEU A 63 -3.64 14.60 1.41
C LEU A 63 -3.51 15.72 2.44
N ASN A 64 -3.84 15.40 3.69
CA ASN A 64 -3.74 16.31 4.83
C ASN A 64 -2.42 16.15 5.60
N ALA A 65 -1.39 15.64 4.92
CA ALA A 65 -0.03 15.66 5.42
C ALA A 65 0.70 16.95 5.09
N SER A 66 1.53 17.40 6.02
CA SER A 66 2.39 18.57 5.84
C SER A 66 3.71 18.36 6.55
N TYR A 67 4.70 19.16 6.19
CA TYR A 67 5.96 19.24 6.89
C TYR A 67 6.40 20.69 7.02
N THR A 68 7.18 20.95 8.07
CA THR A 68 7.89 22.22 8.26
C THR A 68 9.34 21.93 8.60
N THR A 69 10.20 22.91 8.38
CA THR A 69 11.58 22.86 8.86
C THR A 69 11.61 23.35 10.32
N GLY A 70 12.21 22.54 11.19
CA GLY A 70 12.47 22.87 12.58
C GLY A 70 13.70 23.77 12.76
N PRO A 71 13.99 24.19 14.00
CA PRO A 71 15.08 25.12 14.31
C PRO A 71 16.48 24.54 14.06
N ALA A 72 16.64 23.22 13.98
CA ALA A 72 17.90 22.54 13.66
C ALA A 72 17.91 22.00 12.21
N ASN A 73 17.11 22.58 11.31
CA ASN A 73 16.93 22.14 9.93
C ASN A 73 16.39 20.71 9.77
N GLU A 74 15.73 20.18 10.80
CA GLU A 74 15.04 18.90 10.79
C GLU A 74 13.64 19.03 10.16
N LEU A 75 13.18 17.99 9.46
CA LEU A 75 11.81 17.94 8.97
C LEU A 75 10.88 17.51 10.12
N VAL A 76 9.92 18.36 10.44
CA VAL A 76 8.85 18.09 11.39
C VAL A 76 7.58 17.78 10.61
N PHE A 77 7.11 16.54 10.76
CA PHE A 77 6.02 15.97 9.97
C PHE A 77 4.70 15.99 10.76
N LYS A 78 3.61 16.27 10.06
CA LYS A 78 2.25 16.21 10.62
C LYS A 78 1.27 15.60 9.63
N ILE A 79 0.25 14.94 10.16
CA ILE A 79 -0.91 14.48 9.39
C ILE A 79 -2.16 14.93 10.17
N LYS A 80 -3.04 15.73 9.57
CA LYS A 80 -4.24 16.28 10.23
C LYS A 80 -3.94 16.86 11.64
N ASP A 81 -2.89 17.65 11.74
CA ASP A 81 -2.34 18.25 12.98
C ASP A 81 -1.68 17.30 13.99
N PHE A 82 -1.74 15.99 13.80
CA PHE A 82 -1.04 15.03 14.65
C PHE A 82 0.45 14.95 14.26
N PRO A 83 1.39 15.17 15.20
CA PRO A 83 2.81 15.06 14.92
C PRO A 83 3.21 13.60 14.70
N VAL A 84 3.94 13.34 13.61
CA VAL A 84 4.41 11.99 13.26
C VAL A 84 5.92 11.97 13.04
N ARG A 85 6.52 10.78 13.19
CA ARG A 85 7.93 10.53 12.88
C ARG A 85 8.04 9.43 11.84
N VAL A 86 9.01 9.53 10.94
CA VAL A 86 9.33 8.44 10.01
C VAL A 86 9.67 7.17 10.81
N GLY A 87 9.11 6.04 10.40
CA GLY A 87 9.22 4.75 11.10
C GLY A 87 8.23 4.57 12.26
N GLN A 88 7.46 5.60 12.62
CA GLN A 88 6.45 5.48 13.67
C GLN A 88 5.31 4.58 13.21
N ARG A 89 4.86 3.69 14.11
CA ARG A 89 3.63 2.92 13.95
C ARG A 89 2.47 3.73 14.51
N ILE A 90 1.43 3.90 13.72
CA ILE A 90 0.22 4.63 14.07
C ILE A 90 -1.00 3.81 13.67
N ILE A 91 -2.13 4.09 14.30
CA ILE A 91 -3.42 3.59 13.87
C ILE A 91 -4.14 4.73 13.17
N VAL A 92 -4.72 4.47 12.01
CA VAL A 92 -5.39 5.49 11.18
C VAL A 92 -6.74 5.00 10.69
N GLY A 93 -7.65 5.95 10.50
CA GLY A 93 -8.78 5.80 9.60
C GLY A 93 -8.59 6.74 8.40
N TYR A 94 -9.08 6.34 7.23
CA TYR A 94 -8.90 7.06 5.99
C TYR A 94 -10.06 6.86 5.00
N LEU A 95 -10.28 7.88 4.19
CA LEU A 95 -11.19 7.86 3.05
C LEU A 95 -10.38 7.94 1.76
N LYS A 96 -10.77 7.16 0.74
CA LYS A 96 -10.22 7.35 -0.59
C LYS A 96 -10.58 8.73 -1.09
N SER A 97 -9.62 9.45 -1.65
CA SER A 97 -9.87 10.76 -2.24
C SER A 97 -10.36 10.65 -3.67
N ASP A 98 -11.31 11.52 -4.03
CA ASP A 98 -11.77 11.74 -5.41
C ASP A 98 -10.84 12.70 -6.19
N VAL A 99 -9.77 13.20 -5.55
CA VAL A 99 -8.79 14.06 -6.20
C VAL A 99 -7.98 13.22 -7.20
N GLU A 100 -8.21 13.44 -8.49
CA GLU A 100 -7.37 12.88 -9.55
C GLU A 100 -5.95 13.47 -9.45
N LEU A 101 -4.95 12.59 -9.58
CA LEU A 101 -3.51 12.88 -9.49
C LEU A 101 -3.04 13.71 -10.70
N GLY A 102 -3.49 14.96 -10.80
CA GLY A 102 -3.02 15.94 -11.79
C GLY A 102 -1.82 16.77 -11.33
N ALA A 103 -1.47 16.72 -10.04
CA ALA A 103 -0.50 17.65 -9.45
C ALA A 103 0.26 17.14 -8.19
N THR A 104 0.12 15.88 -7.79
CA THR A 104 0.85 15.32 -6.64
C THR A 104 2.05 14.50 -7.13
N PRO A 105 3.25 14.64 -6.54
CA PRO A 105 4.50 14.21 -7.15
C PRO A 105 4.76 12.69 -7.08
N CYS A 106 3.74 11.89 -6.78
CA CYS A 106 3.83 10.45 -6.63
C CYS A 106 3.22 9.70 -7.82
N ASN A 107 3.87 9.76 -8.97
CA ASN A 107 3.77 8.65 -9.94
C ASN A 107 4.77 7.56 -9.49
N VAL A 108 4.43 6.84 -8.41
CA VAL A 108 5.28 5.73 -7.95
C VAL A 108 5.02 4.56 -8.90
N ALA A 109 5.97 4.29 -9.80
CA ALA A 109 5.89 3.11 -10.66
C ALA A 109 5.75 1.85 -9.78
N GLY A 110 4.63 1.14 -9.91
CA GLY A 110 4.32 -0.09 -9.16
C GLY A 110 3.29 0.05 -8.04
N TYR A 111 2.89 1.26 -7.65
CA TYR A 111 1.77 1.50 -6.73
C TYR A 111 0.79 2.42 -7.45
N GLY A 112 -0.37 1.88 -7.85
CA GLY A 112 -1.29 2.51 -8.80
C GLY A 112 -1.62 3.98 -8.49
N ASN A 113 -1.96 4.72 -9.55
CA ASN A 113 -2.18 6.18 -9.59
C ASN A 113 -3.28 6.75 -8.66
N ASN A 114 -3.80 6.00 -7.68
CA ASN A 114 -5.08 6.29 -7.01
C ASN A 114 -5.08 6.10 -5.48
N ASN A 115 -3.92 6.01 -4.83
CA ASN A 115 -3.86 5.78 -3.37
C ASN A 115 -3.78 7.10 -2.56
N LEU A 116 -4.30 8.20 -3.10
CA LEU A 116 -4.52 9.42 -2.33
C LEU A 116 -5.66 9.19 -1.34
N VAL A 117 -5.41 9.53 -0.08
CA VAL A 117 -6.41 9.36 0.98
C VAL A 117 -6.51 10.60 1.85
N GLU A 118 -7.70 10.87 2.35
CA GLU A 118 -7.91 11.80 3.46
C GLU A 118 -7.88 11.01 4.76
N ILE A 119 -6.92 11.31 5.63
CA ILE A 119 -6.85 10.67 6.95
C ILE A 119 -7.93 11.29 7.84
N THR A 120 -8.87 10.49 8.33
CA THR A 120 -10.01 10.93 9.14
C THR A 120 -9.73 10.86 10.64
N CYS A 121 -8.85 9.95 11.06
CA CYS A 121 -8.44 9.82 12.46
C CYS A 121 -7.04 9.21 12.58
N ILE A 122 -6.35 9.53 13.68
CA ILE A 122 -4.99 9.04 13.97
C ILE A 122 -4.89 8.79 15.48
N ALA A 123 -4.32 7.64 15.85
CA ALA A 123 -3.88 7.34 17.20
C ALA A 123 -2.40 6.90 17.19
N GLY A 124 -1.59 7.54 18.03
CA GLY A 124 -0.20 7.17 18.20
C GLY A 124 -0.05 5.91 19.06
N ILE A 125 0.81 4.99 18.64
CA ILE A 125 1.26 3.90 19.50
C ILE A 125 2.49 4.41 20.25
N GLU A 126 2.40 4.50 21.58
CA GLU A 126 3.58 4.74 22.41
C GLU A 126 4.55 3.56 22.21
N GLN A 127 5.73 3.82 21.65
CA GLN A 127 6.78 2.81 21.58
C GLN A 127 7.30 2.65 23.01
N GLY A 128 6.92 1.55 23.66
CA GLY A 128 7.42 1.19 24.98
C GLY A 128 8.95 1.22 24.99
N THR A 129 9.50 2.03 25.89
CA THR A 129 10.94 2.16 26.18
C THR A 129 11.52 0.86 26.71
#